data_AF-A0A239MCE1-F1
#
_entry.id   AF-A0A239MCE1-F1
#
_cell.length_a   1.000
_cell.length_b   1.000
_cell.length_c   1.000
_cell.angle_alpha   90.00
_cell.angle_beta   90.00
_cell.angle_gamma   90.00
#
_symmetry.space_group_name_H-M   'P 1'
#
loop_
_entity.id
_entity.type
_entity.pdbx_description
1 polymer ?
#
loop_
_entity_poly.entity_id
_entity_poly.type
_entity_poly.pdbx_seq_one_letter_code
_entity_poly.pdbx_strand_id
1 'polypeptide(L)'
;MDNGLVHEGTAFINFRHYVPAPKEHGFRWVDIKQLRFSAKSLADRELLAALIGHEQFRDDYAGGGVLPDGPRHGPYWLRLITPDLYEPVSQEKAVQILWEWVEPLRDSPTKLEADLQREVFDRLTAADGIYYLSELGDEAIHDWGRVHEYFHEFVLIDRSAGQITLVVAADD
;
A
#
# COMPACT_ATOMS: atom_id res chain seq x y z
N MET A 1 -22.64 0.82 -8.07
CA MET A 1 -22.93 0.85 -6.62
C MET A 1 -21.96 1.86 -6.04
N ASP A 2 -22.45 2.86 -5.33
CA ASP A 2 -21.59 3.80 -4.64
C ASP A 2 -20.84 3.02 -3.55
N ASN A 3 -19.52 2.98 -3.66
CA ASN A 3 -18.66 2.14 -2.84
C ASN A 3 -18.38 2.78 -1.46
N GLY A 4 -18.97 3.95 -1.19
CA GLY A 4 -18.90 4.63 0.11
C GLY A 4 -17.52 5.19 0.46
N LEU A 5 -16.52 4.96 -0.40
CA LEU A 5 -15.17 5.51 -0.32
C LEU A 5 -15.00 6.63 -1.33
N VAL A 6 -14.39 7.72 -0.88
CA VAL A 6 -14.02 8.87 -1.73
C VAL A 6 -12.51 9.04 -1.68
N HIS A 7 -11.84 8.95 -2.82
CA HIS A 7 -10.41 9.23 -2.90
C HIS A 7 -10.11 10.71 -2.61
N GLU A 8 -9.18 10.97 -1.70
CA GLU A 8 -8.82 12.31 -1.26
C GLU A 8 -7.46 12.76 -1.80
N GLY A 9 -6.57 11.82 -2.07
CA GLY A 9 -5.25 12.13 -2.57
C GLY A 9 -4.30 10.93 -2.58
N THR A 10 -3.16 11.16 -3.21
CA THR A 10 -2.06 10.20 -3.31
C THR A 10 -0.76 10.89 -2.94
N ALA A 11 0.11 10.19 -2.22
CA ALA A 11 1.49 10.56 -2.01
C ALA A 11 2.40 9.45 -2.55
N PHE A 12 3.52 9.83 -3.16
CA PHE A 12 4.45 8.90 -3.78
C PHE A 12 5.89 9.27 -3.38
N ILE A 13 6.61 8.31 -2.79
CA ILE A 13 8.00 8.45 -2.39
C ILE A 13 8.83 7.54 -3.29
N ASN A 14 9.61 8.11 -4.21
CA ASN A 14 10.57 7.33 -4.99
C ASN A 14 11.99 7.57 -4.47
N PHE A 15 12.66 6.49 -4.10
CA PHE A 15 13.95 6.51 -3.42
C PHE A 15 15.07 7.07 -4.32
N ARG A 16 14.90 7.02 -5.65
CA ARG A 16 15.79 7.65 -6.64
C ARG A 16 16.02 9.14 -6.40
N HIS A 17 15.10 9.82 -5.71
CA HIS A 17 15.19 11.26 -5.43
C HIS A 17 16.08 11.57 -4.23
N TYR A 18 16.53 10.54 -3.51
CA TYR A 18 17.29 10.64 -2.27
C TYR A 18 18.70 10.04 -2.42
N VAL A 19 18.89 9.06 -3.29
CA VAL A 19 20.21 8.43 -3.49
C VAL A 19 21.04 9.11 -4.61
N PRO A 20 22.35 9.34 -4.41
CA PRO A 20 23.22 9.97 -5.41
C PRO A 20 23.54 9.05 -6.62
N ALA A 21 23.38 7.74 -6.47
CA ALA A 21 23.58 6.74 -7.53
C ALA A 21 22.27 5.97 -7.80
N PRO A 22 21.47 6.33 -8.83
CA PRO A 22 20.15 5.74 -9.06
C PRO A 22 20.15 4.26 -9.47
N LYS A 23 21.32 3.66 -9.73
CA LYS A 23 21.43 2.30 -10.28
C LYS A 23 21.33 1.17 -9.24
N GLU A 24 21.55 1.45 -7.96
CA GLU A 24 21.55 0.40 -6.92
C GLU A 24 20.21 0.37 -6.15
N HIS A 25 19.49 1.50 -6.09
CA HIS A 25 18.28 1.64 -5.27
C HIS A 25 17.19 2.56 -5.86
N GLY A 26 17.32 2.99 -7.12
CA GLY A 26 16.37 3.90 -7.76
C GLY A 26 15.03 3.28 -8.14
N PHE A 27 14.85 2.00 -7.84
CA PHE A 27 13.65 1.23 -8.15
C PHE A 27 12.71 1.06 -6.95
N ARG A 28 13.14 1.46 -5.74
CA ARG A 28 12.28 1.40 -4.54
C ARG A 28 11.36 2.59 -4.46
N TRP A 29 10.11 2.32 -4.08
CA TRP A 29 9.11 3.36 -3.90
C TRP A 29 8.04 2.97 -2.89
N VAL A 30 7.33 3.99 -2.41
CA VAL A 30 6.11 3.85 -1.62
C VAL A 30 5.00 4.66 -2.28
N ASP A 31 3.88 4.03 -2.62
CA ASP A 31 2.65 4.67 -3.05
C ASP A 31 1.61 4.64 -1.92
N ILE A 32 0.93 5.75 -1.72
CA ILE A 32 0.03 5.96 -0.58
C ILE A 32 -1.25 6.56 -1.11
N LYS A 33 -2.36 5.81 -1.07
CA LYS A 33 -3.68 6.28 -1.50
C LYS A 33 -4.58 6.47 -0.30
N GLN A 34 -5.14 7.67 -0.17
CA GLN A 34 -5.99 8.06 0.94
C GLN A 34 -7.45 8.12 0.48
N LEU A 35 -8.33 7.41 1.16
CA LEU A 35 -9.76 7.44 0.90
C LEU A 35 -10.53 7.72 2.18
N ARG A 36 -11.61 8.49 2.06
CA ARG A 36 -12.53 8.80 3.15
C ARG A 36 -13.73 7.88 3.12
N PHE A 37 -14.15 7.39 4.28
CA PHE A 37 -15.43 6.70 4.47
C PHE A 37 -16.38 7.51 5.35
N SER A 38 -17.67 7.48 5.00
CA SER A 38 -18.71 8.29 5.67
C SER A 38 -19.35 7.58 6.88
N ALA A 39 -19.27 6.25 6.94
CA ALA A 39 -19.97 5.45 7.94
C ALA A 39 -19.02 5.03 9.08
N LYS A 40 -19.17 5.66 10.25
CA LYS A 40 -18.40 5.36 11.46
C LYS A 40 -18.60 3.93 12.00
N SER A 41 -19.59 3.18 11.52
CA SER A 41 -19.96 1.85 12.03
C SER A 41 -19.67 0.69 11.09
N LEU A 42 -19.00 0.88 9.95
CA LEU A 42 -18.63 -0.24 9.08
C LEU A 42 -17.62 -1.14 9.78
N ALA A 43 -17.78 -2.45 9.64
CA ALA A 43 -16.78 -3.41 10.08
C ALA A 43 -15.53 -3.30 9.19
N ASP A 44 -14.34 -3.59 9.74
CA ASP A 44 -13.09 -3.49 8.96
C ASP A 44 -13.12 -4.34 7.69
N ARG A 45 -13.74 -5.52 7.76
CA ARG A 45 -13.94 -6.39 6.59
C ARG A 45 -14.78 -5.73 5.49
N GLU A 46 -15.77 -4.92 5.85
CA GLU A 46 -16.59 -4.17 4.90
C GLU A 46 -15.80 -3.01 4.29
N LEU A 47 -14.95 -2.34 5.08
CA LEU A 47 -14.05 -1.30 4.58
C LEU A 47 -12.98 -1.87 3.62
N LEU A 48 -12.43 -3.04 3.92
CA LEU A 48 -11.52 -3.77 3.01
C LEU A 48 -12.24 -4.17 1.72
N ALA A 49 -13.46 -4.72 1.81
CA ALA A 49 -14.24 -5.05 0.63
C ALA A 49 -14.54 -3.81 -0.23
N ALA A 50 -14.85 -2.69 0.43
CA ALA A 50 -15.03 -1.42 -0.25
C ALA A 50 -13.73 -0.97 -0.92
N LEU A 51 -12.58 -1.01 -0.24
CA LEU A 51 -11.30 -0.63 -0.85
C LEU A 51 -11.01 -1.49 -2.10
N ILE A 52 -11.12 -2.81 -2.01
CA ILE A 52 -10.89 -3.75 -3.12
C ILE A 52 -11.82 -3.46 -4.31
N GLY A 53 -13.06 -3.05 -4.04
CA GLY A 53 -14.02 -2.68 -5.06
C GLY A 53 -13.77 -1.31 -5.72
N HIS A 54 -12.91 -0.47 -5.14
CA HIS A 54 -12.69 0.90 -5.57
C HIS A 54 -11.74 0.97 -6.78
N GLU A 55 -11.97 1.91 -7.70
CA GLU A 55 -11.13 2.05 -8.90
C GLU A 55 -9.65 2.30 -8.57
N GLN A 56 -9.36 3.03 -7.49
CA GLN A 56 -7.98 3.32 -7.06
C GLN A 56 -7.19 2.08 -6.64
N PHE A 57 -7.89 0.97 -6.35
CA PHE A 57 -7.32 -0.35 -6.07
C PHE A 57 -7.06 -1.15 -7.36
N ARG A 58 -7.14 -0.54 -8.54
CA ARG A 58 -6.90 -1.21 -9.83
C ARG A 58 -5.61 -0.71 -10.47
N ASP A 59 -4.61 -0.54 -9.64
CA ASP A 59 -3.26 -0.17 -10.04
C ASP A 59 -2.42 -1.45 -10.04
N ASP A 60 -1.95 -1.86 -11.21
CA ASP A 60 -1.08 -3.04 -11.32
C ASP A 60 0.38 -2.73 -10.97
N TYR A 61 0.69 -1.45 -10.73
CA TYR A 61 2.02 -0.93 -10.43
C TYR A 61 3.09 -1.32 -11.46
N ALA A 62 2.68 -1.76 -12.66
CA ALA A 62 3.57 -2.06 -13.79
C ALA A 62 3.79 -0.84 -14.72
N GLY A 63 3.59 0.37 -14.19
CA GLY A 63 3.81 1.66 -14.87
C GLY A 63 2.60 2.26 -15.58
N GLY A 64 1.45 1.57 -15.60
CA GLY A 64 0.21 2.06 -16.23
C GLY A 64 -0.64 2.98 -15.34
N GLY A 65 -0.45 2.91 -14.01
CA GLY A 65 -1.32 3.55 -13.03
C GLY A 65 -2.70 2.92 -12.95
N VAL A 66 -3.66 3.64 -12.36
CA VAL A 66 -5.03 3.17 -12.16
C VAL A 66 -5.75 2.95 -13.49
N LEU A 67 -6.22 1.72 -13.71
CA LEU A 67 -7.13 1.36 -14.80
C LEU A 67 -8.52 1.05 -14.20
N PRO A 68 -9.53 1.94 -14.34
CA PRO A 68 -10.83 1.78 -13.66
C PRO A 68 -11.56 0.45 -13.95
N ASP A 69 -11.40 -0.10 -15.15
CA ASP A 69 -11.96 -1.40 -15.55
C ASP A 69 -10.90 -2.52 -15.57
N GLY A 70 -9.73 -2.25 -14.98
CA GLY A 70 -8.59 -3.14 -14.92
C GLY A 70 -8.86 -4.42 -14.12
N PRO A 71 -8.37 -5.59 -14.57
CA PRO A 71 -8.54 -6.87 -13.88
C PRO A 71 -7.40 -7.19 -12.89
N ARG A 72 -6.49 -6.24 -12.63
CA ARG A 72 -5.23 -6.44 -11.92
C ARG A 72 -5.07 -5.44 -10.77
N HIS A 73 -4.32 -5.84 -9.76
CA HIS A 73 -3.86 -5.00 -8.67
C HIS A 73 -2.54 -5.54 -8.11
N GLY A 74 -1.53 -4.70 -8.01
CA GLY A 74 -0.18 -5.15 -7.67
C GLY A 74 0.23 -6.32 -8.55
N PRO A 75 0.82 -7.39 -7.98
CA PRO A 75 1.21 -8.56 -8.75
C PRO A 75 0.06 -9.53 -9.06
N TYR A 76 -1.16 -9.30 -8.54
CA TYR A 76 -2.22 -10.30 -8.51
C TYR A 76 -3.41 -9.99 -9.43
N TRP A 77 -4.10 -11.05 -9.86
CA TRP A 77 -5.43 -10.89 -10.46
C TRP A 77 -6.41 -10.37 -9.42
N LEU A 78 -7.04 -9.22 -9.68
CA LEU A 78 -7.94 -8.54 -8.75
C LEU A 78 -9.06 -9.46 -8.23
N ARG A 79 -9.60 -10.33 -9.09
CA ARG A 79 -10.69 -11.27 -8.75
C ARG A 79 -10.32 -12.27 -7.64
N LEU A 80 -9.03 -12.44 -7.35
CA LEU A 80 -8.52 -13.35 -6.32
C LEU A 80 -8.20 -12.63 -5.01
N ILE A 81 -8.19 -11.29 -5.01
CA ILE A 81 -7.97 -10.51 -3.79
C ILE A 81 -9.30 -10.37 -3.06
N THR A 82 -9.31 -10.81 -1.80
CA THR A 82 -10.49 -10.77 -0.94
C THR A 82 -10.12 -10.19 0.41
N PRO A 83 -11.07 -9.64 1.18
CA PRO A 83 -10.80 -9.13 2.52
C PRO A 83 -10.15 -10.15 3.46
N ASP A 84 -10.41 -11.45 3.26
CA ASP A 84 -9.90 -12.51 4.13
C ASP A 84 -8.40 -12.80 3.92
N LEU A 85 -7.78 -12.20 2.90
CA LEU A 85 -6.33 -12.26 2.65
C LEU A 85 -5.56 -11.18 3.40
N TYR A 86 -6.26 -10.25 4.03
CA TYR A 86 -5.66 -9.19 4.83
C TYR A 86 -5.59 -9.64 6.29
N GLU A 87 -4.37 -9.90 6.75
CA GLU A 87 -4.11 -10.29 8.12
C GLU A 87 -3.94 -9.06 9.02
N PRO A 88 -4.60 -8.99 10.19
CA PRO A 88 -4.34 -7.94 11.14
C PRO A 88 -2.91 -8.08 11.70
N VAL A 89 -2.15 -6.99 11.69
CA VAL A 89 -0.78 -6.93 12.22
C VAL A 89 -0.65 -5.84 13.26
N SER A 90 0.30 -6.00 14.20
CA SER A 90 0.60 -4.93 15.14
C SER A 90 1.40 -3.81 14.47
N GLN A 91 1.37 -2.62 15.08
CA GLN A 91 2.18 -1.50 14.64
C GLN A 91 3.67 -1.87 14.61
N GLU A 92 4.17 -2.54 15.64
CA GLU A 92 5.58 -2.96 15.73
C GLU A 92 5.94 -3.91 14.59
N LYS A 93 5.04 -4.84 14.22
CA LYS A 93 5.28 -5.77 13.13
C LYS A 93 5.29 -5.06 11.77
N ALA A 94 4.35 -4.13 11.54
CA ALA A 94 4.33 -3.34 10.30
C ALA A 94 5.59 -2.48 10.15
N VAL A 95 6.01 -1.82 11.24
CA VAL A 95 7.26 -1.05 11.31
C VAL A 95 8.47 -1.94 11.04
N GLN A 96 8.51 -3.15 11.61
CA GLN A 96 9.59 -4.11 11.36
C GLN A 96 9.67 -4.50 9.88
N ILE A 97 8.55 -4.86 9.24
CA ILE A 97 8.50 -5.24 7.82
C ILE A 97 9.06 -4.10 6.95
N LEU A 98 8.58 -2.88 7.16
CA LEU A 98 9.04 -1.71 6.41
C LEU A 98 10.52 -1.41 6.66
N TRP A 99 10.99 -1.54 7.89
CA TRP A 99 12.41 -1.32 8.20
C TRP A 99 13.32 -2.39 7.63
N GLU A 100 12.93 -3.66 7.64
CA GLU A 100 13.71 -4.74 7.00
C GLU A 100 13.83 -4.50 5.50
N TRP A 101 12.74 -4.04 4.86
CA TRP A 101 12.75 -3.64 3.45
C TRP A 101 13.65 -2.40 3.20
N VAL A 102 13.61 -1.40 4.08
CA VAL A 102 14.45 -0.18 3.98
C VAL A 102 15.92 -0.43 4.37
N GLU A 103 16.22 -1.36 5.29
CA GLU A 103 17.52 -1.53 5.97
C GLU A 103 18.76 -1.57 5.05
N PRO A 104 18.71 -2.16 3.84
CA PRO A 104 19.82 -2.08 2.88
C PRO A 104 20.26 -0.64 2.54
N LEU A 105 19.49 0.37 2.93
CA LEU A 105 19.71 1.79 2.69
C LEU A 105 20.06 2.57 3.95
N ARG A 106 20.45 1.98 5.09
CA ARG A 106 20.65 2.74 6.35
C ARG A 106 21.68 3.89 6.31
N ASP A 107 22.43 4.04 5.23
CA ASP A 107 23.21 5.26 4.93
C ASP A 107 22.36 6.36 4.22
N SER A 108 21.03 6.23 4.23
CA SER A 108 20.06 7.07 3.53
C SER A 108 20.09 8.52 4.03
N PRO A 109 19.85 9.52 3.16
CA PRO A 109 19.80 10.90 3.59
C PRO A 109 18.64 11.12 4.56
N THR A 110 18.88 11.91 5.61
CA THR A 110 17.91 12.35 6.64
C THR A 110 16.53 12.78 6.08
N LYS A 111 16.49 13.24 4.83
CA LYS A 111 15.25 13.62 4.15
C LYS A 111 14.34 12.44 3.82
N LEU A 112 14.88 11.29 3.37
CA LEU A 112 14.05 10.12 3.07
C LEU A 112 13.41 9.58 4.35
N GLU A 113 14.18 9.50 5.43
CA GLU A 113 13.67 9.10 6.74
C GLU A 113 12.54 10.03 7.23
N ALA A 114 12.72 11.34 7.09
CA ALA A 114 11.68 12.30 7.44
C ALA A 114 10.41 12.16 6.59
N ASP A 115 10.55 11.92 5.27
CA ASP A 115 9.40 11.70 4.39
C ASP A 115 8.69 10.37 4.69
N LEU A 116 9.42 9.28 4.97
CA LEU A 116 8.85 8.00 5.42
C LEU A 116 8.16 8.14 6.79
N GLN A 117 8.76 8.89 7.72
CA GLN A 117 8.14 9.19 9.01
C GLN A 117 6.78 9.87 8.83
N ARG A 118 6.78 10.99 8.10
CA ARG A 118 5.59 11.80 7.87
C ARG A 118 4.52 11.05 7.07
N GLU A 119 4.91 10.32 6.04
CA GLU A 119 3.96 9.74 5.09
C GLU A 119 3.50 8.32 5.44
N VAL A 120 4.31 7.55 6.17
CA VAL A 120 4.00 6.14 6.49
C VAL A 120 3.90 5.91 7.99
N PHE A 121 4.96 6.20 8.76
CA PHE A 121 5.02 5.81 10.18
C PHE A 121 4.06 6.59 11.07
N ASP A 122 3.79 7.86 10.79
CA ASP A 122 2.79 8.65 11.51
C ASP A 122 1.37 8.09 11.29
N ARG A 123 1.07 7.57 10.08
CA ARG A 123 -0.23 6.93 9.78
C ARG A 123 -0.37 5.56 10.43
N LEU A 124 0.70 4.77 10.46
CA LEU A 124 0.73 3.52 11.23
C LEU A 124 0.44 3.77 12.72
N THR A 125 0.94 4.88 13.26
CA THR A 125 0.72 5.26 14.66
C THR A 125 -0.73 5.73 14.93
N ALA A 126 -1.37 6.37 13.94
CA ALA A 126 -2.73 6.87 14.06
C ALA A 126 -3.82 5.80 13.81
N ALA A 127 -3.48 4.71 13.13
CA ALA A 127 -4.44 3.69 12.71
C ALA A 127 -5.02 2.89 13.89
N ASP A 128 -6.35 2.73 13.90
CA ASP A 128 -7.05 1.80 14.79
C ASP A 128 -6.89 0.33 14.34
N GLY A 129 -6.71 0.11 13.03
CA GLY A 129 -6.51 -1.20 12.43
C GLY A 129 -5.44 -1.16 11.34
N ILE A 130 -4.50 -2.12 11.40
CA ILE A 130 -3.43 -2.28 10.43
C ILE A 130 -3.54 -3.69 9.86
N TYR A 131 -3.66 -3.75 8.55
CA TYR A 131 -3.88 -4.98 7.80
C TYR A 131 -2.78 -5.16 6.77
N TYR A 132 -2.21 -6.35 6.67
CA TYR A 132 -1.17 -6.68 5.71
C TYR A 132 -1.69 -7.72 4.72
N LEU A 133 -1.45 -7.51 3.43
CA LEU A 133 -1.82 -8.48 2.41
C LEU A 133 -0.89 -9.69 2.46
N SER A 134 -1.42 -10.85 2.80
CA SER A 134 -0.67 -12.11 2.75
C SER A 134 -0.33 -12.49 1.31
N GLU A 135 0.70 -13.32 1.12
CA GLU A 135 1.06 -13.81 -0.20
C GLU A 135 -0.01 -14.79 -0.74
N LEU A 136 -0.51 -14.54 -1.95
CA LEU A 136 -1.59 -15.34 -2.57
C LEU A 136 -1.07 -16.61 -3.30
N GLY A 137 0.25 -16.78 -3.39
CA GLY A 137 0.90 -17.86 -4.13
C GLY A 137 0.94 -17.63 -5.65
N ASP A 138 1.73 -18.46 -6.34
CA ASP A 138 2.08 -18.28 -7.76
C ASP A 138 0.87 -18.23 -8.72
N GLU A 139 -0.18 -19.01 -8.44
CA GLU A 139 -1.38 -19.09 -9.30
C GLU A 139 -2.20 -17.79 -9.32
N ALA A 140 -1.99 -16.91 -8.35
CA ALA A 140 -2.65 -15.61 -8.29
C ALA A 140 -1.93 -14.53 -9.09
N ILE A 141 -0.68 -14.77 -9.49
CA ILE A 141 0.17 -13.80 -10.18
C ILE A 141 -0.32 -13.63 -11.63
N HIS A 142 -0.48 -12.39 -12.07
CA HIS A 142 -0.84 -12.11 -13.47
C HIS A 142 0.40 -12.02 -14.38
N ASP A 143 0.16 -11.77 -15.66
CA ASP A 143 1.18 -11.71 -16.72
C ASP A 143 2.29 -10.67 -16.53
N TRP A 144 2.09 -9.68 -15.65
CA TRP A 144 3.09 -8.67 -15.28
C TRP A 144 3.44 -8.71 -13.79
N GLY A 145 2.92 -9.68 -13.03
CA GLY A 145 3.06 -9.69 -11.57
C GLY A 145 4.42 -10.11 -11.03
N ARG A 146 5.42 -10.27 -11.91
CA ARG A 146 6.82 -10.52 -11.55
C ARG A 146 7.75 -9.35 -11.89
N VAL A 147 7.18 -8.16 -12.11
CA VAL A 147 7.97 -6.92 -12.29
C VAL A 147 8.64 -6.51 -10.98
N HIS A 148 8.00 -6.78 -9.85
CA HIS A 148 8.53 -6.41 -8.53
C HIS A 148 9.28 -7.57 -7.86
N GLU A 149 10.40 -7.28 -7.18
CA GLU A 149 11.12 -8.27 -6.36
C GLU A 149 10.43 -8.44 -5.00
N TYR A 150 9.98 -7.32 -4.42
CA TYR A 150 9.24 -7.19 -3.19
C TYR A 150 7.98 -6.37 -3.41
N PHE A 151 6.88 -6.81 -2.82
CA PHE A 151 5.60 -6.11 -2.83
C PHE A 151 4.95 -6.21 -1.44
N HIS A 152 5.01 -5.13 -0.68
CA HIS A 152 4.42 -5.02 0.64
C HIS A 152 3.21 -4.10 0.58
N GLU A 153 2.05 -4.63 0.94
CA GLU A 153 0.82 -3.87 0.97
C GLU A 153 0.19 -3.84 2.36
N PHE A 154 -0.10 -2.64 2.81
CA PHE A 154 -0.81 -2.38 4.06
C PHE A 154 -2.09 -1.60 3.80
N VAL A 155 -3.13 -1.94 4.56
CA VAL A 155 -4.35 -1.13 4.68
C VAL A 155 -4.46 -0.63 6.11
N LEU A 156 -4.50 0.68 6.26
CA LEU A 156 -4.60 1.37 7.54
C LEU A 156 -5.99 1.96 7.68
N ILE A 157 -6.64 1.69 8.81
CA ILE A 157 -7.98 2.23 9.13
C ILE A 157 -7.84 3.17 10.31
N ASP A 158 -8.13 4.45 10.09
CA ASP A 158 -8.26 5.49 11.13
C ASP A 158 -9.74 5.91 11.20
N ARG A 159 -10.44 5.40 12.20
CA ARG A 159 -11.86 5.66 12.45
C ARG A 159 -12.09 7.04 13.03
N SER A 160 -11.09 7.62 13.68
CA SER A 160 -11.17 8.97 14.24
C SER A 160 -11.20 10.02 13.12
N ALA A 161 -10.39 9.81 12.07
CA ALA A 161 -10.34 10.63 10.87
C ALA A 161 -11.38 10.21 9.81
N GLY A 162 -11.94 9.00 9.92
CA GLY A 162 -12.84 8.43 8.90
C GLY A 162 -12.08 8.10 7.61
N GLN A 163 -10.84 7.62 7.74
CA GLN A 163 -9.89 7.45 6.65
C GLN A 163 -9.43 5.99 6.55
N ILE A 164 -9.38 5.48 5.32
CA ILE A 164 -8.70 4.25 4.95
C ILE A 164 -7.52 4.62 4.05
N THR A 165 -6.33 4.14 4.39
CA THR A 165 -5.10 4.40 3.62
C THR A 165 -4.56 3.08 3.09
N LEU A 166 -4.38 3.00 1.78
CA LEU A 166 -3.62 1.94 1.13
C LEU A 166 -2.16 2.40 1.02
N VAL A 167 -1.24 1.59 1.53
CA VAL A 167 0.21 1.82 1.42
C VAL A 167 0.80 0.63 0.67
N VAL A 168 1.45 0.89 -0.46
CA VAL A 168 2.21 -0.09 -1.22
C VAL A 168 3.67 0.31 -1.20
N ALA A 169 4.54 -0.57 -0.69
CA ALA A 169 5.99 -0.42 -0.70
C ALA A 169 6.58 -1.55 -1.55
N ALA A 170 7.27 -1.19 -2.64
CA ALA A 170 7.75 -2.15 -3.62
C ALA A 170 9.06 -1.70 -4.29
N ASP A 171 9.67 -2.60 -5.04
CA ASP A 171 10.77 -2.32 -5.96
C ASP A 171 10.48 -2.83 -7.38
N ASP A 172 11.10 -2.18 -8.37
CA ASP A 172 11.04 -2.53 -9.80
C ASP A 172 12.36 -3.13 -10.33
#